data_AF-A0A4S8QIR9-F1
#
_entry.id   AF-A0A4S8QIR9-F1
#
_cell.length_a   1.000
_cell.length_b   1.000
_cell.length_c   1.000
_cell.angle_alpha   90.00
_cell.angle_beta   90.00
_cell.angle_gamma   90.00
#
_symmetry.space_group_name_H-M   'P 1'
#
loop_
_entity.id
_entity.type
_entity.pdbx_description
1 polymer ?
#
loop_
_entity_poly.entity_id
_entity_poly.type
_entity_poly.pdbx_seq_one_letter_code
_entity_poly.pdbx_strand_id
1 'polypeptide(L)'
;MEKTSSEFKILWPGERKERLRKNQTMMEGRLELLQSKLQGISTHREVTISRLKLIGEVLENLVSLDIYKQEKQRQFSERLSRKTESLEETKQEERREMEKTQRDLEVMLETRKQTSMSLLGILFLPGTFFAAIFSTTFFNFQHGVYAGIVSGKFYIYWAATIPTTVTLLGMWLLWQRRTRKMLEKRDERFRDLEAQSKKAQNDIFREEDSHCRPS
;
A
#
# COMPACT_ATOMS: atom_id res chain seq x y z
N MET A 1 20.13 -8.55 -117.85
CA MET A 1 19.81 -9.26 -116.58
C MET A 1 18.31 -9.16 -116.21
N GLU A 2 17.40 -9.03 -117.19
CA GLU A 2 15.96 -8.83 -116.88
C GLU A 2 15.08 -10.07 -117.14
N LYS A 3 15.52 -11.03 -117.96
CA LYS A 3 14.70 -12.21 -118.32
C LYS A 3 14.54 -13.24 -117.19
N THR A 4 15.46 -13.28 -116.22
CA THR A 4 15.43 -14.25 -115.12
C THR A 4 14.48 -13.83 -113.99
N SER A 5 14.10 -12.55 -113.91
CA SER A 5 13.13 -12.07 -112.90
C SER A 5 11.68 -12.36 -113.31
N SER A 6 11.39 -12.37 -114.61
CA SER A 6 10.05 -12.65 -115.15
C SER A 6 9.63 -14.12 -115.04
N GLU A 7 10.54 -15.08 -115.22
CA GLU A 7 10.22 -16.51 -115.04
C GLU A 7 9.92 -16.87 -113.59
N PHE A 8 10.63 -16.26 -112.64
CA PHE A 8 10.39 -16.51 -111.20
C PHE A 8 9.00 -16.07 -110.76
N LYS A 9 8.43 -15.06 -111.44
CA LYS A 9 7.09 -14.52 -111.15
C LYS A 9 5.96 -15.45 -111.63
N ILE A 10 6.23 -16.31 -112.60
CA ILE A 10 5.28 -17.28 -113.17
C ILE A 10 5.19 -18.54 -112.28
N LEU A 11 6.26 -18.86 -111.55
CA LEU A 11 6.34 -20.06 -110.69
C LEU A 11 5.64 -19.90 -109.32
N TRP A 12 5.26 -18.68 -108.94
CA TRP A 12 4.68 -18.39 -107.63
C TRP A 12 3.17 -18.13 -107.70
N PRO A 13 2.30 -19.10 -107.35
CA PRO A 13 0.85 -18.90 -107.38
C PRO A 13 0.47 -17.77 -106.40
N GLY A 14 -0.28 -16.77 -106.88
CA GLY A 14 -0.64 -15.56 -106.11
C GLY A 14 -1.30 -15.87 -104.77
N GLU A 15 -2.00 -17.00 -104.67
CA GLU A 15 -2.61 -17.52 -103.45
C GLU A 15 -1.59 -17.78 -102.31
N ARG A 16 -0.37 -18.24 -102.62
CA ARG A 16 0.68 -18.45 -101.60
C ARG A 16 1.22 -17.15 -101.04
N LYS A 17 1.29 -16.09 -101.85
CA LYS A 17 1.77 -14.76 -101.43
C LYS A 17 0.79 -14.13 -100.44
N GLU A 18 -0.50 -14.32 -100.66
CA GLU A 18 -1.57 -13.85 -99.77
C GLU A 18 -1.57 -14.60 -98.42
N ARG A 19 -1.34 -15.91 -98.41
CA ARG A 19 -1.20 -16.68 -97.16
C ARG A 19 0.02 -16.25 -96.35
N LEU A 20 1.14 -15.96 -97.00
CA LEU A 20 2.34 -15.43 -96.33
C LEU A 20 2.09 -14.06 -95.71
N ARG A 21 1.39 -13.14 -96.40
CA ARG A 21 0.98 -11.85 -95.82
C ARG A 21 0.05 -12.04 -94.62
N LYS A 22 -0.93 -12.94 -94.70
CA LYS A 22 -1.81 -13.27 -93.56
C LYS A 22 -1.02 -13.83 -92.37
N ASN A 23 -0.05 -14.71 -92.62
CA ASN A 23 0.80 -15.25 -91.57
C ASN A 23 1.73 -14.19 -90.96
N GLN A 24 2.34 -13.32 -91.77
CA GLN A 24 3.17 -12.21 -91.27
C GLN A 24 2.36 -11.25 -90.42
N THR A 25 1.21 -10.78 -90.90
CA THR A 25 0.33 -9.89 -90.13
C THR A 25 -0.17 -10.54 -88.84
N MET A 26 -0.44 -11.84 -88.84
CA MET A 26 -0.80 -12.59 -87.63
C MET A 26 0.37 -12.75 -86.65
N MET A 27 1.60 -12.93 -87.14
CA MET A 27 2.79 -12.96 -86.30
C MET A 27 3.09 -11.58 -85.69
N GLU A 28 3.00 -10.51 -86.48
CA GLU A 28 3.18 -9.13 -86.02
C GLU A 28 2.18 -8.77 -84.92
N GLY A 29 0.89 -9.07 -85.12
CA GLY A 29 -0.12 -8.83 -84.09
C GLY A 29 0.10 -9.63 -82.80
N ARG A 30 0.65 -10.85 -82.89
CA ARG A 30 1.03 -11.63 -81.69
C ARG A 30 2.25 -11.05 -80.99
N LEU A 31 3.20 -10.51 -81.75
CA LEU A 31 4.42 -9.91 -81.22
C LEU A 31 4.09 -8.62 -80.45
N GLU A 32 3.22 -7.77 -81.00
CA GLU A 32 2.69 -6.59 -80.30
C GLU A 32 1.93 -6.97 -79.02
N LEU A 33 1.15 -8.06 -79.07
CA LEU A 33 0.40 -8.54 -77.91
C LEU A 33 1.31 -9.12 -76.81
N LEU A 34 2.40 -9.79 -77.18
CA LEU A 34 3.40 -10.25 -76.22
C LEU A 34 4.16 -9.08 -75.61
N GLN A 35 4.52 -8.09 -76.42
CA GLN A 35 5.20 -6.88 -75.96
C GLN A 35 4.32 -6.08 -74.98
N SER A 36 3.04 -5.89 -75.28
CA SER A 36 2.11 -5.20 -74.38
C SER A 36 1.90 -5.97 -73.07
N LYS A 37 1.81 -7.30 -73.11
CA LYS A 37 1.75 -8.14 -71.90
C LYS A 37 3.04 -8.03 -71.06
N LEU A 38 4.20 -8.08 -71.71
CA LEU A 38 5.50 -7.91 -71.05
C LEU A 38 5.62 -6.55 -70.36
N GLN A 39 5.21 -5.49 -71.05
CA GLN A 39 5.19 -4.14 -70.50
C GLN A 39 4.20 -4.00 -69.34
N GLY A 40 3.04 -4.66 -69.43
CA GLY A 40 2.09 -4.74 -68.31
C GLY A 40 2.67 -5.47 -67.10
N ILE A 41 3.39 -6.57 -67.32
CA ILE A 41 4.05 -7.35 -66.26
C ILE A 41 5.19 -6.54 -65.61
N SER A 42 6.02 -5.84 -66.39
CA SER A 42 7.10 -5.00 -65.83
C SER A 42 6.53 -3.87 -64.98
N THR A 43 5.46 -3.23 -65.45
CA THR A 43 4.75 -2.18 -64.70
C THR A 43 4.17 -2.72 -63.39
N HIS A 44 3.52 -3.89 -63.42
CA HIS A 44 3.00 -4.52 -62.22
C HIS A 44 4.10 -4.87 -61.21
N ARG A 45 5.29 -5.28 -61.68
CA ARG A 45 6.43 -5.55 -60.81
C ARG A 45 6.83 -4.32 -59.99
N GLU A 46 6.98 -3.17 -60.64
CA GLU A 46 7.39 -1.92 -59.98
C GLU A 46 6.36 -1.44 -58.96
N VAL A 47 5.07 -1.50 -59.32
CA VAL A 47 3.99 -1.13 -58.39
C VAL A 47 3.94 -2.08 -57.20
N THR A 48 4.11 -3.39 -57.44
CA THR A 48 4.06 -4.39 -56.37
C THR A 48 5.24 -4.22 -55.41
N ILE A 49 6.45 -3.98 -55.92
CA ILE A 49 7.63 -3.70 -55.09
C ILE A 49 7.42 -2.42 -54.27
N SER A 50 6.89 -1.36 -54.88
CA SER A 50 6.63 -0.09 -54.20
C SER A 50 5.60 -0.26 -53.06
N ARG A 51 4.55 -1.03 -53.29
CA ARG A 51 3.53 -1.34 -52.26
C ARG A 51 4.10 -2.16 -51.11
N LEU A 52 4.89 -3.19 -51.42
CA LEU A 52 5.57 -4.01 -50.41
C LEU A 52 6.48 -3.16 -49.53
N LYS A 53 7.23 -2.23 -50.15
CA LYS A 53 8.10 -1.32 -49.42
C LYS A 53 7.33 -0.41 -48.45
N LEU A 54 6.24 0.21 -48.93
CA LEU A 54 5.37 1.03 -48.08
C LEU A 54 4.77 0.25 -46.91
N ILE A 55 4.32 -0.99 -47.16
CA ILE A 55 3.79 -1.87 -46.10
C ILE A 55 4.89 -2.16 -45.06
N GLY A 56 6.13 -2.40 -45.49
CA GLY A 56 7.27 -2.59 -44.60
C GLY A 56 7.55 -1.37 -43.71
N GLU A 57 7.62 -0.18 -44.31
CA GLU A 57 7.87 1.08 -43.59
C GLU A 57 6.78 1.38 -42.53
N VAL A 58 5.51 1.15 -42.88
CA VAL A 58 4.39 1.30 -41.94
C VAL A 58 4.50 0.28 -40.80
N LEU A 59 4.84 -0.98 -41.11
CA LEU A 59 4.96 -2.03 -40.12
C LEU A 59 6.10 -1.73 -39.12
N GLU A 60 7.25 -1.27 -39.59
CA GLU A 60 8.37 -0.86 -38.72
C GLU A 60 7.98 0.29 -37.79
N ASN A 61 7.26 1.29 -38.30
CA ASN A 61 6.80 2.42 -37.50
C ASN A 61 5.75 2.00 -36.46
N LEU A 62 4.85 1.06 -36.81
CA LEU A 62 3.88 0.50 -35.86
C LEU A 62 4.54 -0.36 -34.80
N VAL A 63 5.48 -1.23 -35.19
CA VAL A 63 6.22 -2.09 -34.26
C VAL A 63 7.04 -1.24 -33.29
N SER A 64 7.74 -0.21 -33.77
CA SER A 64 8.49 0.70 -32.89
C SER A 64 7.57 1.50 -31.96
N LEU A 65 6.38 1.91 -32.42
CA LEU A 65 5.38 2.56 -31.58
C LEU A 65 4.82 1.61 -30.49
N ASP A 66 4.52 0.36 -30.85
CA ASP A 66 4.02 -0.64 -29.90
C ASP A 66 5.09 -1.02 -28.86
N ILE A 67 6.34 -1.21 -29.29
CA ILE A 67 7.49 -1.44 -28.39
C ILE A 67 7.64 -0.24 -27.43
N TYR A 68 7.64 0.99 -27.98
CA TYR A 68 7.75 2.20 -27.17
C TYR A 68 6.61 2.30 -26.14
N LYS A 69 5.37 2.03 -26.58
CA LYS A 69 4.17 2.08 -25.73
C LYS A 69 4.21 1.01 -24.64
N GLN A 70 4.63 -0.21 -24.98
CA GLN A 70 4.77 -1.33 -24.06
C GLN A 70 5.79 -1.02 -22.95
N GLU A 71 6.95 -0.46 -23.33
CA GLU A 71 8.00 -0.04 -22.39
C GLU A 71 7.48 1.02 -21.41
N LYS A 72 6.78 2.04 -21.93
CA LYS A 72 6.16 3.12 -21.15
C LYS A 72 5.12 2.59 -20.17
N GLN A 73 4.31 1.64 -20.60
CA GLN A 73 3.24 1.06 -19.78
C GLN A 73 3.81 0.27 -18.60
N ARG A 74 4.92 -0.45 -18.81
CA ARG A 74 5.65 -1.17 -17.76
C ARG A 74 6.24 -0.22 -16.71
N GLN A 75 6.86 0.87 -17.15
CA GLN A 75 7.39 1.89 -16.22
C GLN A 75 6.28 2.57 -15.41
N PHE A 76 5.12 2.82 -16.02
CA PHE A 76 3.98 3.40 -15.32
C PHE A 76 3.42 2.43 -14.26
N SER A 77 3.28 1.15 -14.60
CA SER A 77 2.86 0.13 -13.62
C SER A 77 3.83 0.01 -12.46
N GLU A 78 5.14 0.06 -12.68
CA GLU A 78 6.14 0.00 -11.60
C GLU A 78 6.04 1.18 -10.63
N ARG A 79 5.79 2.40 -11.16
CA ARG A 79 5.58 3.59 -10.31
C ARG A 79 4.30 3.48 -9.49
N LEU A 80 3.25 2.89 -10.06
CA LEU A 80 2.02 2.57 -9.34
C LEU A 80 2.29 1.55 -8.23
N SER A 81 2.98 0.45 -8.55
CA SER A 81 3.35 -0.58 -7.57
C SER A 81 4.17 -0.02 -6.40
N ARG A 82 5.17 0.83 -6.66
CA ARG A 82 5.95 1.46 -5.58
C ARG A 82 5.11 2.37 -4.69
N LYS A 83 4.23 3.17 -5.29
CA LYS A 83 3.33 4.04 -4.50
C LYS A 83 2.36 3.21 -3.67
N THR A 84 1.80 2.13 -4.22
CA THR A 84 0.90 1.25 -3.46
C THR A 84 1.63 0.53 -2.33
N GLU A 85 2.87 0.08 -2.54
CA GLU A 85 3.68 -0.58 -1.51
C GLU A 85 4.00 0.36 -0.34
N SER A 86 4.50 1.58 -0.61
CA SER A 86 4.76 2.58 0.45
C SER A 86 3.50 2.99 1.22
N LEU A 87 2.35 3.01 0.55
CA LEU A 87 1.06 3.33 1.18
C LEU A 87 0.54 2.15 2.02
N GLU A 88 0.82 0.92 1.61
CA GLU A 88 0.50 -0.27 2.41
C GLU A 88 1.40 -0.37 3.64
N GLU A 89 2.70 -0.08 3.51
CA GLU A 89 3.65 -0.06 4.64
C GLU A 89 3.22 0.96 5.70
N THR A 90 2.98 2.21 5.31
CA THR A 90 2.51 3.27 6.24
C THR A 90 1.18 2.89 6.91
N LYS A 91 0.22 2.35 6.15
CA LYS A 91 -1.06 1.88 6.71
C LYS A 91 -0.90 0.68 7.64
N GLN A 92 0.10 -0.18 7.39
CA GLN A 92 0.37 -1.34 8.23
C GLN A 92 1.06 -0.92 9.53
N GLU A 93 1.92 0.09 9.49
CA GLU A 93 2.50 0.72 10.69
C GLU A 93 1.40 1.34 11.57
N GLU A 94 0.50 2.13 11.00
CA GLU A 94 -0.65 2.69 11.74
C GLU A 94 -1.51 1.61 12.40
N ARG A 95 -1.78 0.49 11.72
CA ARG A 95 -2.53 -0.63 12.30
C ARG A 95 -1.81 -1.27 13.48
N ARG A 96 -0.49 -1.47 13.37
CA ARG A 96 0.32 -2.02 14.46
C ARG A 96 0.35 -1.08 15.66
N GLU A 97 0.40 0.22 15.43
CA GLU A 97 0.32 1.21 16.50
C GLU A 97 -1.06 1.21 17.16
N MET A 98 -2.14 1.23 16.39
CA MET A 98 -3.50 1.14 16.93
C MET A 98 -3.69 -0.15 17.75
N GLU A 99 -3.20 -1.29 17.26
CA GLU A 99 -3.30 -2.57 17.96
C GLU A 99 -2.51 -2.56 19.29
N LYS A 100 -1.31 -1.95 19.32
CA LYS A 100 -0.57 -1.75 20.58
C LYS A 100 -1.34 -0.87 21.55
N THR A 101 -1.87 0.27 21.09
CA THR A 101 -2.65 1.16 21.96
C THR A 101 -3.91 0.47 22.49
N GLN A 102 -4.58 -0.37 21.68
CA GLN A 102 -5.74 -1.13 22.10
C GLN A 102 -5.37 -2.14 23.19
N ARG A 103 -4.27 -2.89 22.99
CA ARG A 103 -3.77 -3.83 24.01
C ARG A 103 -3.36 -3.13 25.30
N ASP A 104 -2.70 -1.98 25.22
CA ASP A 104 -2.33 -1.20 26.39
C ASP A 104 -3.56 -0.70 27.17
N LEU A 105 -4.62 -0.30 26.47
CA LEU A 105 -5.90 0.09 27.10
C LEU A 105 -6.54 -1.10 27.82
N GLU A 106 -6.56 -2.28 27.20
CA GLU A 106 -7.07 -3.51 27.84
C GLU A 106 -6.28 -3.86 29.11
N VAL A 107 -4.95 -3.88 29.03
CA VAL A 107 -4.06 -4.15 30.17
C VAL A 107 -4.23 -3.11 31.28
N MET A 108 -4.40 -1.83 30.94
CA MET A 108 -4.67 -0.77 31.92
C MET A 108 -6.00 -0.99 32.65
N LEU A 109 -7.05 -1.41 31.93
CA LEU A 109 -8.35 -1.70 32.53
C LEU A 109 -8.27 -2.91 33.47
N GLU A 110 -7.56 -3.96 33.08
CA GLU A 110 -7.33 -5.14 33.93
C GLU A 110 -6.54 -4.78 35.19
N THR A 111 -5.48 -3.98 35.07
CA THR A 111 -4.65 -3.53 36.20
C THR A 111 -5.46 -2.69 37.19
N ARG A 112 -6.35 -1.80 36.69
CA ARG A 112 -7.25 -1.01 37.56
C ARG A 112 -8.22 -1.91 38.35
N LYS A 113 -8.75 -2.96 37.73
CA LYS A 113 -9.61 -3.93 38.42
C LYS A 113 -8.82 -4.70 39.49
N GLN A 114 -7.64 -5.21 39.15
CA GLN A 114 -6.79 -5.99 40.05
C GLN A 114 -6.35 -5.20 41.29
N THR A 115 -6.00 -3.91 41.12
CA THR A 115 -5.62 -3.04 42.23
C THR A 115 -6.77 -2.76 43.20
N SER A 116 -8.02 -2.75 42.73
CA SER A 116 -9.19 -2.57 43.60
C SER A 116 -9.41 -3.74 44.57
N MET A 117 -9.21 -4.98 44.12
CA MET A 117 -9.31 -6.17 44.98
C MET A 117 -8.19 -6.23 46.02
N SER A 118 -6.96 -5.85 45.63
CA SER A 118 -5.84 -5.75 46.56
C SER A 118 -6.05 -4.66 47.62
N LEU A 119 -6.68 -3.54 47.25
CA LEU A 119 -7.06 -2.47 48.18
C LEU A 119 -8.03 -2.95 49.24
N LEU A 120 -9.02 -3.77 48.88
CA LEU A 120 -9.91 -4.41 49.85
C LEU A 120 -9.11 -5.28 50.83
N GLY A 121 -8.17 -6.10 50.36
CA GLY A 121 -7.32 -6.92 51.24
C GLY A 121 -6.54 -6.09 52.27
N ILE A 122 -5.93 -4.99 51.83
CA ILE A 122 -5.19 -4.07 52.71
C ILE A 122 -6.10 -3.40 53.75
N LEU A 123 -7.38 -3.16 53.42
CA LEU A 123 -8.38 -2.62 54.35
C LEU A 123 -8.93 -3.69 55.30
N PHE A 124 -9.09 -4.93 54.84
CA PHE A 124 -9.62 -6.04 55.63
C PHE A 124 -8.62 -6.61 56.63
N LEU A 125 -7.32 -6.60 56.35
CA LEU A 125 -6.29 -7.10 57.26
C LEU A 125 -6.33 -6.43 58.66
N PRO A 126 -6.27 -5.10 58.79
CA PRO A 126 -6.33 -4.44 60.09
C PRO A 126 -7.72 -4.56 60.73
N GLY A 127 -8.80 -4.48 59.95
CA GLY A 127 -10.16 -4.66 60.46
C GLY A 127 -10.38 -6.05 61.06
N THR A 128 -9.87 -7.09 60.41
CA THR A 128 -9.95 -8.48 60.88
C THR A 128 -9.05 -8.71 62.10
N PHE A 129 -7.86 -8.10 62.14
CA PHE A 129 -6.95 -8.15 63.29
C PHE A 129 -7.60 -7.58 64.56
N PHE A 130 -8.23 -6.41 64.48
CA PHE A 130 -8.96 -5.85 65.62
C PHE A 130 -10.20 -6.67 65.97
N ALA A 131 -10.96 -7.15 64.98
CA ALA A 131 -12.10 -8.03 65.22
C ALA A 131 -11.72 -9.30 66.00
N ALA A 132 -10.58 -9.93 65.68
CA ALA A 132 -10.10 -11.13 66.37
C ALA A 132 -9.65 -10.86 67.82
N ILE A 133 -8.89 -9.79 68.04
CA ILE A 133 -8.44 -9.37 69.38
C ILE A 133 -9.64 -9.07 70.29
N PHE A 134 -10.63 -8.36 69.75
CA PHE A 134 -11.79 -7.95 70.53
C PHE A 134 -12.84 -9.06 70.67
N SER A 135 -12.92 -10.01 69.73
CA SER A 135 -13.81 -11.19 69.84
C SER A 135 -13.46 -12.10 71.01
N THR A 136 -12.24 -12.04 71.52
CA THR A 136 -11.80 -12.84 72.68
C THR A 136 -11.73 -12.00 73.97
N THR A 137 -11.40 -10.71 73.87
CA THR A 137 -11.28 -9.80 75.02
C THR A 137 -12.61 -9.23 75.53
N PHE A 138 -13.59 -8.95 74.66
CA PHE A 138 -14.84 -8.30 75.09
C PHE A 138 -15.92 -9.27 75.60
N PHE A 139 -15.81 -10.56 75.33
CA PHE A 139 -16.77 -11.59 75.76
C PHE A 139 -16.32 -12.34 77.02
N ASN A 140 -15.86 -11.62 78.05
CA ASN A 140 -15.63 -12.23 79.35
C ASN A 140 -16.87 -12.06 80.24
N PHE A 141 -17.73 -13.09 80.29
CA PHE A 141 -18.94 -13.18 81.12
C PHE A 141 -18.65 -13.65 82.56
N GLN A 142 -17.47 -13.38 83.13
CA GLN A 142 -17.20 -13.81 84.50
C GLN A 142 -17.85 -12.89 85.54
N HIS A 143 -19.02 -13.37 85.97
CA HIS A 143 -19.70 -13.21 87.25
C HIS A 143 -20.68 -12.02 87.40
N GLY A 144 -21.98 -12.37 87.36
CA GLY A 144 -23.00 -11.73 88.19
C GLY A 144 -23.95 -10.75 87.48
N VAL A 145 -25.15 -11.23 87.17
CA VAL A 145 -26.43 -10.49 87.06
C VAL A 145 -26.63 -9.53 85.87
N TYR A 146 -25.59 -9.04 85.19
CA TYR A 146 -25.74 -8.13 84.03
C TYR A 146 -25.25 -8.77 82.71
N ALA A 147 -25.88 -9.86 82.30
CA ALA A 147 -25.51 -10.65 81.12
C ALA A 147 -25.84 -10.00 79.74
N GLY A 148 -25.98 -8.67 79.67
CA GLY A 148 -26.37 -7.98 78.44
C GLY A 148 -25.75 -6.60 78.22
N ILE A 149 -24.83 -6.16 79.07
CA ILE A 149 -24.26 -4.80 78.99
C ILE A 149 -22.81 -4.91 78.52
N VAL A 150 -22.56 -4.44 77.29
CA VAL A 150 -21.23 -4.18 76.73
C VAL A 150 -20.34 -3.54 77.81
N SER A 151 -19.23 -4.19 78.15
CA SER A 151 -18.28 -3.70 79.15
C SER A 151 -17.91 -2.23 78.83
N GLY A 152 -17.99 -1.32 79.80
CA GLY A 152 -17.83 0.14 79.63
C GLY A 152 -16.50 0.63 79.05
N LYS A 153 -15.63 -0.30 78.65
CA LYS A 153 -14.36 -0.09 77.95
C LYS A 153 -14.52 -0.07 76.42
N PHE A 154 -15.73 -0.17 75.88
CA PHE A 154 -16.00 -0.13 74.43
C PHE A 154 -15.47 1.13 73.72
N TYR A 155 -15.26 2.23 74.44
CA TYR A 155 -14.65 3.43 73.87
C TYR A 155 -13.20 3.20 73.36
N ILE A 156 -12.46 2.25 73.96
CA ILE A 156 -11.09 1.91 73.53
C ILE A 156 -11.08 1.26 72.13
N TYR A 157 -12.15 0.56 71.75
CA TYR A 157 -12.31 0.03 70.39
C TYR A 157 -12.32 1.16 69.37
N TRP A 158 -13.13 2.20 69.58
CA TRP A 158 -13.18 3.36 68.69
C TRP A 158 -11.89 4.16 68.73
N ALA A 159 -11.28 4.29 69.91
CA ALA A 159 -10.00 5.00 70.09
C ALA A 159 -8.82 4.33 69.38
N ALA A 160 -8.82 3.01 69.16
CA ALA A 160 -7.75 2.30 68.44
C ALA A 160 -8.08 2.08 66.96
N THR A 161 -9.34 1.79 66.65
CA THR A 161 -9.78 1.47 65.29
C THR A 161 -9.76 2.70 64.39
N ILE A 162 -10.32 3.83 64.86
CA ILE A 162 -10.37 5.08 64.08
C ILE A 162 -8.97 5.55 63.64
N PRO A 163 -7.99 5.74 64.54
CA PRO A 163 -6.68 6.24 64.12
C PRO A 163 -5.94 5.25 63.22
N THR A 164 -6.14 3.94 63.39
CA THR A 164 -5.51 2.95 62.51
C THR A 164 -6.10 3.01 61.10
N THR A 165 -7.43 3.11 60.97
CA THR A 165 -8.11 3.30 59.68
C THR A 165 -7.72 4.63 59.03
N VAL A 166 -7.67 5.72 59.80
CA VAL A 166 -7.26 7.04 59.32
C VAL A 166 -5.79 7.04 58.87
N THR A 167 -4.91 6.33 59.57
CA THR A 167 -3.48 6.24 59.21
C THR A 167 -3.28 5.48 57.90
N LEU A 168 -3.99 4.35 57.70
CA LEU A 168 -3.94 3.60 56.45
C LEU A 168 -4.51 4.41 55.28
N LEU A 169 -5.69 5.00 55.46
CA LEU A 169 -6.32 5.85 54.43
C LEU A 169 -5.48 7.09 54.13
N GLY A 170 -4.90 7.72 55.15
CA GLY A 170 -3.99 8.85 55.03
C GLY A 170 -2.73 8.49 54.24
N MET A 171 -2.07 7.39 54.60
CA MET A 171 -0.89 6.89 53.89
C MET A 171 -1.21 6.56 52.42
N TRP A 172 -2.37 5.92 52.17
CA TRP A 172 -2.83 5.60 50.82
C TRP A 172 -3.13 6.86 50.00
N LEU A 173 -3.87 7.83 50.55
CA LEU A 173 -4.19 9.08 49.86
C LEU A 173 -2.93 9.90 49.57
N LEU A 174 -1.96 9.91 50.47
CA LEU A 174 -0.66 10.55 50.26
C LEU A 174 0.13 9.85 49.15
N TRP A 175 0.17 8.52 49.14
CA TRP A 175 0.79 7.74 48.07
C TRP A 175 0.11 8.03 46.73
N GLN A 176 -1.22 7.96 46.67
CA GLN A 176 -1.98 8.17 45.45
C GLN A 176 -1.82 9.60 44.92
N ARG A 177 -1.80 10.62 45.79
CA ARG A 177 -1.50 12.01 45.40
C ARG A 177 -0.07 12.15 44.88
N ARG A 178 0.91 11.49 45.50
CA ARG A 178 2.30 11.54 45.05
C ARG A 178 2.49 10.87 43.69
N THR A 179 1.85 9.72 43.48
CA THR A 179 1.87 9.00 42.20
C THR A 179 1.20 9.79 41.09
N ARG A 180 0.04 10.42 41.34
CA ARG A 180 -0.65 11.28 40.36
C ARG A 180 0.24 12.44 39.88
N LYS A 181 0.91 13.14 40.79
CA LYS A 181 1.84 14.23 40.44
C LYS A 181 3.03 13.76 39.60
N MET A 182 3.50 12.53 39.81
CA MET A 182 4.60 11.95 39.01
C MET A 182 4.15 11.52 37.61
N LEU A 183 2.90 11.12 37.45
CA LEU A 183 2.31 10.79 36.15
C LEU A 183 2.07 12.05 35.32
N GLU A 184 1.55 13.11 35.93
CA GLU A 184 1.33 14.40 35.27
C GLU A 184 2.65 15.00 34.72
N LYS A 185 3.73 14.92 35.50
CA LYS A 185 5.09 15.30 35.06
C LYS A 185 5.69 14.40 33.96
N ARG A 186 5.17 13.19 33.78
CA ARG A 186 5.57 12.28 32.69
C ARG A 186 4.83 12.65 31.42
N ASP A 187 3.53 12.94 31.52
CA ASP A 187 2.70 13.38 30.40
C ASP A 187 3.16 14.74 29.85
N GLU A 188 3.50 15.70 30.71
CA GLU A 188 4.09 16.98 30.30
C GLU A 188 5.40 16.79 29.55
N ARG A 189 6.32 15.97 30.08
CA ARG A 189 7.60 15.68 29.42
C ARG A 189 7.44 14.98 28.08
N PHE A 190 6.47 14.08 27.95
CA PHE A 190 6.15 13.44 26.68
C PHE A 190 5.67 14.46 25.65
N ARG A 191 4.82 15.40 26.07
CA ARG A 191 4.30 16.47 25.20
C ARG A 191 5.42 17.41 24.72
N ASP A 192 6.38 17.72 25.59
CA ASP A 192 7.55 18.53 25.24
C ASP A 192 8.47 17.82 24.24
N LEU A 193 8.65 16.50 24.39
CA LEU A 193 9.44 15.67 23.46
C LEU A 193 8.78 15.60 22.07
N GLU A 194 7.47 15.42 22.00
CA GLU A 194 6.73 15.48 20.73
C GLU A 194 6.84 16.85 20.05
N ALA A 195 6.77 17.93 20.83
CA ALA A 195 6.93 19.29 20.31
C ALA A 195 8.35 19.53 19.76
N GLN A 196 9.38 19.03 20.45
CA GLN A 196 10.76 19.09 19.95
C GLN A 196 10.95 18.27 18.67
N SER A 197 10.41 17.04 18.62
CA SER A 197 10.48 16.18 17.44
C SER A 197 9.84 16.84 16.22
N LYS A 198 8.61 17.37 16.37
CA LYS A 198 7.92 18.10 15.30
C LYS A 198 8.69 19.33 14.83
N LYS A 199 9.30 20.07 15.76
CA LYS A 199 10.10 21.25 15.41
C LYS A 199 11.34 20.86 14.59
N ALA A 200 12.07 19.83 15.03
CA ALA A 200 13.23 19.30 14.32
C ALA A 200 12.86 18.79 12.91
N GLN A 201 11.73 18.08 12.77
CA GLN A 201 11.23 17.61 11.47
C GLN A 201 10.90 18.78 10.52
N ASN A 202 10.30 19.85 11.06
CA ASN A 202 9.94 21.02 10.27
C ASN A 202 11.17 21.85 9.85
N ASP A 203 12.20 21.89 10.69
CA ASP A 203 13.47 22.54 10.38
C ASP A 203 14.22 21.77 9.26
N ILE A 204 14.22 20.43 9.28
CA ILE A 204 14.79 19.60 8.19
C ILE A 204 14.06 19.84 6.87
N PHE A 205 12.73 19.90 6.88
CA PHE A 205 11.94 20.14 5.67
C PHE A 205 12.17 21.55 5.09
N ARG A 206 12.39 22.54 5.95
CA ARG A 206 12.74 23.91 5.54
C ARG A 206 14.14 23.99 4.93
N GLU A 207 15.11 23.21 5.42
CA GLU A 207 16.45 23.13 4.81
C GLU A 207 16.39 22.49 3.41
N GLU A 208 15.65 21.40 3.21
CA GLU A 208 15.47 20.81 1.88
C GLU A 208 14.82 21.77 0.87
N ASP A 209 13.78 22.51 1.29
CA ASP A 209 13.08 23.46 0.41
C ASP A 209 13.97 24.67 0.06
N SER A 210 14.89 25.05 0.95
CA SER A 210 15.89 26.08 0.67
C SER A 210 16.98 25.61 -0.28
N HIS A 211 17.30 24.31 -0.28
CA HIS A 211 18.30 23.73 -1.18
C HIS A 211 17.76 23.49 -2.61
N CYS A 212 16.45 23.30 -2.77
CA CYS A 212 15.79 23.12 -4.07
C CYS A 212 15.39 24.42 -4.80
N ARG A 213 15.55 25.61 -4.22
CA ARG A 213 15.29 26.88 -4.93
C ARG A 213 16.53 27.37 -5.68
N PRO A 214 16.52 27.46 -7.02
CA PRO A 214 17.51 28.26 -7.73
C PRO A 214 17.29 29.75 -7.43
N SER A 215 18.40 30.49 -7.35
CA SER A 215 18.45 31.95 -7.19
C SER A 215 17.93 32.68 -8.43
#